data_AF-S3ZDJ3-F1
#
_entry.id   AF-S3ZDJ3-F1
#
_cell.length_a   1.000
_cell.length_b   1.000
_cell.length_c   1.000
_cell.angle_alpha   90.00
_cell.angle_beta   90.00
_cell.angle_gamma   90.00
#
_symmetry.space_group_name_H-M   'P 1'
#
loop_
_entity.id
_entity.type
_entity.pdbx_description
1 polymer ?
#
loop_
_entity_poly.entity_id
_entity_poly.type
_entity_poly.pdbx_seq_one_letter_code
_entity_poly.pdbx_strand_id
1 'polypeptide(L)'
;MHDLSPMARFGGLVATDLRDVTSDPSALDSSGFWAVSADFEGRLVCARFGDVREEPVPASVPGAWSGPAAGDWTSSLDRAAYTDGVRRIREHIAAGDVYQANLCRVLSAPVAADADVDALTALLARGNPAPYAGTIRLPGHGVEIATASPELFLRRAGGVVESGPIKGTGRTEADLLEKDYAENVMIVDLVRNDLGRVCATGTVSVPDLCVVEKHPGLVHLVSTVRGELRADAGWPGLLAATFPPGSVTGAPKSSALRIIDALETAPRGPYCGGVGWVDADRRTGELAVGIRTFWIDRGAGVLRFGTGAGITWGSDPEGEWRETELKAERLLAVASGTYAPSAGSPSQGETQ
;
A
#
# COMPACT_ATOMS: atom_id res chain seq x y z
N MET A 1 -10.66 -28.22 -3.26
CA MET A 1 -10.01 -27.00 -2.76
C MET A 1 -8.52 -27.25 -2.90
N HIS A 2 -7.86 -26.65 -3.90
CA HIS A 2 -6.41 -26.76 -3.98
C HIS A 2 -5.85 -26.08 -2.72
N ASP A 3 -5.18 -26.85 -1.87
CA ASP A 3 -4.63 -26.34 -0.61
C ASP A 3 -3.34 -25.60 -0.94
N LEU A 4 -3.48 -24.35 -1.43
CA LEU A 4 -2.35 -23.50 -1.74
C LEU A 4 -1.55 -23.28 -0.46
N SER A 5 -0.30 -23.77 -0.45
CA SER A 5 0.51 -23.73 0.75
C SER A 5 0.77 -22.29 1.20
N PRO A 6 0.68 -22.01 2.52
CA PRO A 6 1.02 -20.74 3.10
C PRO A 6 2.41 -20.23 2.69
N MET A 7 2.50 -18.97 2.27
CA MET A 7 3.78 -18.33 1.97
C MET A 7 3.68 -16.81 2.04
N ALA A 8 4.83 -16.15 2.11
CA ALA A 8 4.95 -14.73 1.87
C ALA A 8 6.21 -14.41 1.06
N ARG A 9 6.18 -13.32 0.30
CA ARG A 9 7.28 -12.83 -0.53
C ARG A 9 7.41 -11.33 -0.40
N PHE A 10 8.61 -10.83 -0.18
CA PHE A 10 8.91 -9.39 -0.14
C PHE A 10 10.28 -9.13 -0.75
N GLY A 11 10.31 -8.43 -1.88
CA GLY A 11 11.53 -8.32 -2.68
C GLY A 11 12.11 -9.70 -3.04
N GLY A 12 13.37 -9.93 -2.68
CA GLY A 12 14.03 -11.23 -2.86
C GLY A 12 13.77 -12.25 -1.75
N LEU A 13 13.04 -11.91 -0.69
CA LEU A 13 12.78 -12.82 0.42
C LEU A 13 11.53 -13.66 0.17
N VAL A 14 11.63 -14.95 0.44
CA VAL A 14 10.51 -15.90 0.43
C VAL A 14 10.46 -16.63 1.75
N ALA A 15 9.30 -16.60 2.37
CA ALA A 15 9.00 -17.24 3.63
C ALA A 15 7.97 -18.35 3.43
N THR A 16 8.30 -19.56 3.85
CA THR A 16 7.45 -20.77 3.80
C THR A 16 7.47 -21.49 5.14
N ASP A 17 6.69 -22.56 5.26
CA ASP A 17 6.57 -23.33 6.50
C ASP A 17 5.98 -22.46 7.64
N LEU A 18 4.68 -22.20 7.52
CA LEU A 18 3.91 -21.40 8.47
C LEU A 18 3.92 -22.05 9.86
N ARG A 19 4.39 -21.31 10.87
CA ARG A 19 4.56 -21.77 12.25
C ARG A 19 3.55 -21.19 13.21
N ASP A 20 3.10 -19.96 12.98
CA ASP A 20 2.20 -19.26 13.89
C ASP A 20 1.43 -18.15 13.16
N VAL A 21 0.23 -17.83 13.63
CA VAL A 21 -0.57 -16.70 13.14
C VAL A 21 -1.28 -16.04 14.33
N THR A 22 -1.09 -14.74 14.48
CA THR A 22 -1.65 -13.95 15.58
C THR A 22 -2.11 -12.57 15.11
N SER A 23 -2.95 -11.94 15.92
CA SER A 23 -3.33 -10.52 15.78
C SER A 23 -2.69 -9.62 16.82
N ASP A 24 -1.90 -10.20 17.75
CA ASP A 24 -1.18 -9.42 18.76
C ASP A 24 0.11 -8.82 18.15
N PRO A 25 0.22 -7.48 18.05
CA PRO A 25 1.42 -6.85 17.52
C PRO A 25 2.67 -7.09 18.38
N SER A 26 2.54 -7.53 19.64
CA SER A 26 3.68 -7.83 20.51
C SER A 26 4.55 -8.97 19.96
N ALA A 27 3.96 -9.84 19.13
CA ALA A 27 4.67 -10.90 18.44
C ALA A 27 5.79 -10.38 17.51
N LEU A 28 5.65 -9.16 16.98
CA LEU A 28 6.65 -8.55 16.10
C LEU A 28 7.93 -8.10 16.84
N ASP A 29 7.89 -8.02 18.18
CA ASP A 29 9.06 -7.78 19.02
C ASP A 29 9.59 -9.08 19.68
N SER A 30 9.08 -10.25 19.24
CA SER A 30 9.49 -11.56 19.77
C SER A 30 10.68 -12.14 18.99
N SER A 31 10.51 -13.28 18.30
CA SER A 31 11.53 -13.97 17.51
C SER A 31 11.00 -14.45 16.16
N GLY A 32 11.92 -14.71 15.24
CA GLY A 32 11.65 -15.22 13.90
C GLY A 32 11.18 -14.17 12.90
N PHE A 33 10.82 -14.66 11.71
CA PHE A 33 10.38 -13.84 10.58
C PHE A 33 8.86 -13.87 10.45
N TRP A 34 8.27 -12.68 10.38
CA TRP A 34 6.83 -12.45 10.33
C TRP A 34 6.44 -11.75 9.04
N ALA A 35 5.48 -12.29 8.31
CA ALA A 35 4.71 -11.51 7.34
C ALA A 35 3.59 -10.76 8.07
N VAL A 36 3.33 -9.53 7.67
CA VAL A 36 2.41 -8.61 8.35
C VAL A 36 1.41 -8.04 7.35
N SER A 37 0.13 -8.17 7.68
CA SER A 37 -0.98 -7.51 7.00
C SER A 37 -1.81 -6.78 8.04
N ALA A 38 -1.78 -5.44 7.99
CA ALA A 38 -2.67 -4.57 8.74
C ALA A 38 -3.68 -3.97 7.76
N ASP A 39 -4.97 -4.25 7.91
CA ASP A 39 -6.00 -3.61 7.10
C ASP A 39 -6.33 -2.20 7.61
N PHE A 40 -6.90 -1.37 6.74
CA PHE A 40 -7.22 0.03 7.04
C PHE A 40 -8.17 0.16 8.24
N GLU A 41 -9.05 -0.82 8.43
CA GLU A 41 -10.02 -0.90 9.53
C GLU A 41 -9.39 -1.32 10.87
N GLY A 42 -8.12 -1.75 10.88
CA GLY A 42 -7.34 -2.03 12.08
C GLY A 42 -7.19 -3.50 12.45
N ARG A 43 -7.68 -4.44 11.64
CA ARG A 43 -7.36 -5.87 11.77
C ARG A 43 -5.90 -6.08 11.42
N LEU A 44 -5.19 -6.74 12.33
CA LEU A 44 -3.81 -7.15 12.17
C LEU A 44 -3.71 -8.66 12.01
N VAL A 45 -2.92 -9.11 11.05
CA VAL A 45 -2.50 -10.50 10.91
C VAL A 45 -0.98 -10.53 10.79
N CYS A 46 -0.33 -11.18 11.75
CA CYS A 46 1.09 -11.47 11.79
C CYS A 46 1.27 -12.98 11.63
N ALA A 47 1.98 -13.42 10.60
CA ALA A 47 2.22 -14.83 10.31
C ALA A 47 3.71 -15.16 10.37
N ARG A 48 4.11 -16.04 11.29
CA ARG A 48 5.52 -16.45 11.45
C ARG A 48 5.84 -17.64 10.56
N PHE A 49 6.99 -17.58 9.90
CA PHE A 49 7.49 -18.64 9.04
C PHE A 49 8.81 -19.22 9.56
N GLY A 50 9.03 -20.51 9.34
CA GLY A 50 10.24 -21.22 9.76
C GLY A 50 11.35 -21.22 8.71
N ASP A 51 10.98 -21.24 7.42
CA ASP A 51 11.93 -21.29 6.32
C ASP A 51 11.93 -19.96 5.56
N VAL A 52 13.00 -19.19 5.69
CA VAL A 52 13.21 -17.93 4.96
C VAL A 52 14.43 -18.06 4.06
N ARG A 53 14.25 -17.80 2.77
CA ARG A 53 15.30 -17.93 1.76
C ARG A 53 15.26 -16.76 0.79
N GLU A 54 16.40 -16.50 0.16
CA GLU A 54 16.47 -15.59 -0.97
C GLU A 54 16.11 -16.32 -2.27
N GLU A 55 15.17 -15.77 -3.01
CA GLU A 55 14.75 -16.24 -4.32
C GLU A 55 14.29 -15.04 -5.16
N PRO A 56 14.75 -14.92 -6.43
CA PRO A 56 14.24 -13.87 -7.30
C PRO A 56 12.73 -14.01 -7.48
N VAL A 57 12.06 -12.89 -7.76
CA VAL A 57 10.64 -12.94 -8.10
C VAL A 57 10.45 -13.84 -9.33
N PRO A 58 9.57 -14.86 -9.25
CA PRO A 58 9.41 -15.81 -10.34
C PRO A 58 8.91 -15.09 -11.60
N ALA A 59 9.37 -15.58 -12.76
CA ALA A 59 8.82 -15.13 -14.03
C ALA A 59 7.34 -15.52 -14.14
N SER A 60 6.53 -14.66 -14.74
CA SER A 60 5.13 -14.98 -15.03
C SER A 60 5.03 -16.21 -15.93
N VAL A 61 4.31 -17.24 -15.48
CA VAL A 61 4.04 -18.45 -16.28
C VAL A 61 2.72 -18.29 -17.02
N PRO A 62 2.67 -18.44 -18.36
CA PRO A 62 1.42 -18.39 -19.11
C PRO A 62 0.38 -19.37 -18.55
N GLY A 63 -0.84 -18.87 -18.27
CA GLY A 63 -1.94 -19.67 -17.74
C GLY A 63 -1.89 -19.96 -16.23
N ALA A 64 -0.83 -19.57 -15.51
CA ALA A 64 -0.78 -19.72 -14.05
C ALA A 64 -1.72 -18.75 -13.30
N TRP A 65 -2.07 -17.63 -13.95
CA TRP A 65 -3.08 -16.71 -13.47
C TRP A 65 -4.21 -16.61 -14.48
N SER A 66 -5.43 -16.90 -14.03
CA SER A 66 -6.68 -16.72 -14.77
C SER A 66 -7.49 -15.62 -14.10
N GLY A 67 -7.17 -14.38 -14.43
CA GLY A 67 -7.81 -13.21 -13.85
C GLY A 67 -9.22 -12.93 -14.39
N PRO A 68 -9.95 -12.00 -13.77
CA PRO A 68 -11.26 -11.56 -14.24
C PRO A 68 -11.18 -10.93 -15.64
N ALA A 69 -12.29 -10.93 -16.39
CA ALA A 69 -12.35 -10.14 -17.61
C ALA A 69 -12.36 -8.65 -17.27
N ALA A 70 -11.78 -7.82 -18.14
CA ALA A 70 -11.70 -6.37 -17.90
C ALA A 70 -13.08 -5.70 -17.69
N GLY A 71 -14.14 -6.25 -18.30
CA GLY A 71 -15.51 -5.76 -18.15
C GLY A 71 -16.25 -6.21 -16.89
N ASP A 72 -15.69 -7.13 -16.11
CA ASP A 72 -16.35 -7.70 -14.93
C ASP A 72 -16.12 -6.88 -13.65
N TRP A 73 -15.22 -5.88 -13.71
CA TRP A 73 -14.94 -5.01 -12.58
C TRP A 73 -16.11 -4.08 -12.28
N THR A 74 -16.56 -4.13 -11.04
CA THR A 74 -17.58 -3.23 -10.47
C THR A 74 -16.95 -2.35 -9.40
N SER A 75 -17.57 -1.21 -9.09
CA SER A 75 -17.04 -0.24 -8.13
C SER A 75 -18.02 0.00 -6.98
N SER A 76 -17.49 0.09 -5.75
CA SER A 76 -18.27 0.45 -4.54
C SER A 76 -18.88 1.86 -4.60
N LEU A 77 -18.26 2.78 -5.35
CA LEU A 77 -18.78 4.11 -5.63
C LEU A 77 -18.81 4.29 -7.14
N ASP A 78 -19.99 4.60 -7.67
CA ASP A 78 -20.10 5.06 -9.04
C ASP A 78 -19.57 6.50 -9.19
N ARG A 79 -19.52 7.00 -10.42
CA ARG A 79 -19.03 8.35 -10.71
C ARG A 79 -19.84 9.43 -10.00
N ALA A 80 -21.16 9.28 -9.91
CA ALA A 80 -22.01 10.28 -9.29
C ALA A 80 -21.74 10.34 -7.78
N ALA A 81 -21.70 9.19 -7.10
CA ALA A 81 -21.41 9.08 -5.68
C ALA A 81 -19.99 9.56 -5.34
N TYR A 82 -18.99 9.20 -6.14
CA TYR A 82 -17.61 9.65 -5.93
C TYR A 82 -17.50 11.17 -6.08
N THR A 83 -18.05 11.76 -7.16
CA THR A 83 -18.00 13.22 -7.37
C THR A 83 -18.77 13.99 -6.30
N ASP A 84 -19.88 13.44 -5.79
CA ASP A 84 -20.58 13.98 -4.62
C ASP A 84 -19.72 13.94 -3.36
N GLY A 85 -19.06 12.81 -3.09
CA GLY A 85 -18.09 12.68 -2.00
C GLY A 85 -16.97 13.72 -2.06
N VAL A 86 -16.43 14.00 -3.26
CA VAL A 86 -15.44 15.07 -3.46
C VAL A 86 -16.01 16.45 -3.08
N ARG A 87 -17.25 16.76 -3.48
CA ARG A 87 -17.91 18.04 -3.12
C ARG A 87 -18.10 18.15 -1.61
N ARG A 88 -18.55 17.09 -0.95
CA ARG A 88 -18.76 17.05 0.51
C ARG A 88 -17.45 17.19 1.28
N ILE A 89 -16.35 16.58 0.82
CA ILE A 89 -15.02 16.82 1.42
C ILE A 89 -14.61 18.29 1.26
N ARG A 90 -14.87 18.91 0.10
CA ARG A 90 -14.58 20.35 -0.09
C ARG A 90 -15.40 21.24 0.84
N GLU A 91 -16.64 20.87 1.17
CA GLU A 91 -17.45 21.57 2.17
C GLU A 91 -16.81 21.46 3.57
N HIS A 92 -16.32 20.28 3.97
CA HIS A 92 -15.55 20.11 5.21
C HIS A 92 -14.26 20.93 5.22
N ILE A 93 -13.57 21.03 4.10
CA ILE A 93 -12.38 21.89 3.96
C ILE A 93 -12.76 23.37 4.11
N ALA A 94 -13.86 23.81 3.49
CA ALA A 94 -14.35 25.19 3.62
C ALA A 94 -14.75 25.54 5.06
N ALA A 95 -15.28 24.57 5.79
CA ALA A 95 -15.63 24.71 7.20
C ALA A 95 -14.42 24.68 8.14
N GLY A 96 -13.23 24.30 7.64
CA GLY A 96 -12.01 24.17 8.44
C GLY A 96 -11.92 22.86 9.23
N ASP A 97 -12.73 21.85 8.91
CA ASP A 97 -12.72 20.55 9.60
C ASP A 97 -11.48 19.72 9.26
N VAL A 98 -10.97 19.89 8.04
CA VAL A 98 -9.87 19.13 7.46
C VAL A 98 -9.16 19.97 6.39
N TYR A 99 -7.87 19.76 6.17
CA TYR A 99 -7.12 20.32 5.03
C TYR A 99 -7.20 19.43 3.79
N GLN A 100 -7.21 18.10 4.03
CA GLN A 100 -7.33 17.07 3.00
C GLN A 100 -7.95 15.79 3.57
N ALA A 101 -8.76 15.11 2.76
CA ALA A 101 -9.17 13.73 3.00
C ALA A 101 -9.01 12.89 1.74
N ASN A 102 -8.51 11.66 1.88
CA ASN A 102 -8.31 10.72 0.78
C ASN A 102 -9.58 9.90 0.58
N LEU A 103 -10.32 10.18 -0.50
CA LEU A 103 -11.53 9.44 -0.85
C LEU A 103 -11.16 8.27 -1.77
N CYS A 104 -11.65 7.09 -1.41
CA CYS A 104 -11.35 5.85 -2.10
C CYS A 104 -12.61 5.14 -2.56
N ARG A 105 -12.42 4.23 -3.51
CA ARG A 105 -13.41 3.23 -3.91
C ARG A 105 -12.72 1.89 -4.10
N VAL A 106 -13.43 0.83 -3.75
CA VAL A 106 -13.00 -0.55 -3.96
C VAL A 106 -13.62 -1.07 -5.23
N LEU A 107 -12.77 -1.55 -6.13
CA LEU A 107 -13.15 -2.29 -7.32
C LEU A 107 -13.20 -3.78 -6.99
N SER A 108 -14.13 -4.51 -7.57
CA SER A 108 -14.31 -5.94 -7.33
C SER A 108 -14.73 -6.66 -8.60
N ALA A 109 -14.15 -7.84 -8.83
CA ALA A 109 -14.52 -8.73 -9.93
C ALA A 109 -14.50 -10.19 -9.46
N PRO A 110 -15.29 -11.10 -10.07
CA PRO A 110 -15.25 -12.52 -9.74
C PRO A 110 -13.85 -13.11 -9.91
N VAL A 111 -13.47 -14.04 -9.05
CA VAL A 111 -12.20 -14.76 -9.15
C VAL A 111 -12.41 -16.26 -8.97
N ALA A 112 -11.63 -17.06 -9.71
CA ALA A 112 -11.71 -18.51 -9.62
C ALA A 112 -11.34 -19.01 -8.21
N ALA A 113 -12.00 -20.08 -7.77
CA ALA A 113 -11.79 -20.65 -6.43
C ALA A 113 -10.37 -21.22 -6.23
N ASP A 114 -9.65 -21.52 -7.31
CA ASP A 114 -8.28 -22.03 -7.36
C ASP A 114 -7.25 -20.96 -7.74
N ALA A 115 -7.65 -19.69 -7.93
CA ALA A 115 -6.73 -18.62 -8.29
C ALA A 115 -5.61 -18.47 -7.25
N ASP A 116 -4.36 -18.36 -7.72
CA ASP A 116 -3.19 -18.16 -6.85
C ASP A 116 -2.73 -16.71 -6.88
N VAL A 117 -2.80 -16.04 -5.73
CA VAL A 117 -2.39 -14.63 -5.61
C VAL A 117 -0.90 -14.41 -5.90
N ASP A 118 -0.03 -15.42 -5.69
CA ASP A 118 1.40 -15.30 -6.02
C ASP A 118 1.63 -15.28 -7.55
N ALA A 119 0.76 -15.95 -8.32
CA ALA A 119 0.80 -15.87 -9.79
C ALA A 119 0.45 -14.46 -10.28
N LEU A 120 -0.47 -13.76 -9.61
CA LEU A 120 -0.73 -12.34 -9.87
C LEU A 120 0.49 -11.47 -9.52
N THR A 121 1.19 -11.74 -8.41
CA THR A 121 2.43 -11.01 -8.07
C THR A 121 3.49 -11.14 -9.15
N ALA A 122 3.67 -12.33 -9.75
CA ALA A 122 4.60 -12.51 -10.86
C ALA A 122 4.23 -11.65 -12.09
N LEU A 123 2.92 -11.48 -12.37
CA LEU A 123 2.45 -10.58 -13.43
C LEU A 123 2.69 -9.10 -13.09
N LEU A 124 2.41 -8.70 -11.85
CA LEU A 124 2.65 -7.32 -11.37
C LEU A 124 4.12 -6.95 -11.42
N ALA A 125 5.03 -7.85 -11.06
CA ALA A 125 6.47 -7.61 -11.11
C ALA A 125 6.96 -7.24 -12.53
N ARG A 126 6.34 -7.82 -13.57
CA ARG A 126 6.62 -7.49 -14.97
C ARG A 126 5.87 -6.24 -15.43
N GLY A 127 4.60 -6.11 -15.07
CA GLY A 127 3.71 -5.07 -15.58
C GLY A 127 3.81 -3.73 -14.85
N ASN A 128 4.26 -3.72 -13.60
CA ASN A 128 4.35 -2.56 -12.72
C ASN A 128 5.35 -2.82 -11.56
N PRO A 129 6.66 -2.92 -11.84
CA PRO A 129 7.67 -3.14 -10.80
C PRO A 129 7.63 -2.02 -9.76
N ALA A 130 7.78 -2.38 -8.48
CA ALA A 130 7.75 -1.44 -7.37
C ALA A 130 8.71 -1.88 -6.24
N PRO A 131 9.31 -0.92 -5.52
CA PRO A 131 10.31 -1.20 -4.47
C PRO A 131 9.76 -2.02 -3.31
N TYR A 132 8.47 -1.90 -2.99
CA TYR A 132 7.83 -2.59 -1.88
C TYR A 132 6.77 -3.59 -2.36
N ALA A 133 7.05 -4.27 -3.47
CA ALA A 133 6.19 -5.33 -3.99
C ALA A 133 6.29 -6.62 -3.15
N GLY A 134 5.20 -7.37 -3.10
CA GLY A 134 5.15 -8.62 -2.34
C GLY A 134 3.85 -9.39 -2.43
N THR A 135 3.87 -10.59 -1.85
CA THR A 135 2.72 -11.50 -1.71
C THR A 135 2.56 -11.92 -0.26
N ILE A 136 1.33 -12.02 0.22
CA ILE A 136 1.01 -12.85 1.40
C ILE A 136 -0.09 -13.81 0.97
N ARG A 137 0.12 -15.12 1.12
CA ARG A 137 -0.86 -16.17 0.80
C ARG A 137 -1.12 -17.01 2.03
N LEU A 138 -2.24 -16.74 2.69
CA LEU A 138 -2.73 -17.39 3.91
C LEU A 138 -4.25 -17.63 3.77
N PRO A 139 -4.70 -18.51 2.86
CA PRO A 139 -6.13 -18.69 2.57
C PRO A 139 -6.93 -19.09 3.82
N GLY A 140 -6.36 -19.94 4.69
CA GLY A 140 -6.97 -20.35 5.97
C GLY A 140 -7.16 -19.21 6.98
N HIS A 141 -6.55 -18.05 6.75
CA HIS A 141 -6.66 -16.85 7.60
C HIS A 141 -7.31 -15.67 6.88
N GLY A 142 -7.77 -15.87 5.63
CA GLY A 142 -8.41 -14.83 4.82
C GLY A 142 -7.46 -13.69 4.42
N VAL A 143 -6.16 -13.97 4.29
CA VAL A 143 -5.15 -13.00 3.85
C VAL A 143 -4.49 -13.51 2.58
N GLU A 144 -4.92 -13.01 1.43
CA GLU A 144 -4.36 -13.34 0.12
C GLU A 144 -4.17 -12.04 -0.64
N ILE A 145 -2.94 -11.52 -0.64
CA ILE A 145 -2.59 -10.17 -1.06
C ILE A 145 -1.46 -10.23 -2.09
N ALA A 146 -1.61 -9.49 -3.19
CA ALA A 146 -0.54 -9.16 -4.13
C ALA A 146 -0.38 -7.64 -4.17
N THR A 147 0.78 -7.12 -3.79
CA THR A 147 1.04 -5.68 -3.72
C THR A 147 2.17 -5.26 -4.64
N ALA A 148 2.00 -4.12 -5.32
CA ALA A 148 3.02 -3.44 -6.12
C ALA A 148 3.21 -2.00 -5.61
N SER A 149 3.33 -1.87 -4.29
CA SER A 149 3.37 -0.57 -3.62
C SER A 149 4.68 0.17 -3.89
N PRO A 150 4.62 1.46 -4.28
CA PRO A 150 5.79 2.31 -4.41
C PRO A 150 6.18 2.98 -3.08
N GLU A 151 5.33 2.92 -2.05
CA GLU A 151 5.42 3.82 -0.90
C GLU A 151 5.73 3.08 0.40
N LEU A 152 6.74 3.58 1.12
CA LEU A 152 7.14 3.06 2.42
C LEU A 152 6.22 3.62 3.50
N PHE A 153 5.50 2.73 4.20
CA PHE A 153 4.80 3.12 5.41
C PHE A 153 5.79 3.24 6.57
N LEU A 154 6.49 2.15 6.90
CA LEU A 154 7.44 2.08 8.01
C LEU A 154 8.63 1.19 7.65
N ARG A 155 9.85 1.66 7.89
CA ARG A 155 11.06 0.84 7.98
C ARG A 155 11.59 0.94 9.39
N ARG A 156 12.01 -0.20 9.96
CA ARG A 156 12.69 -0.26 11.25
C ARG A 156 14.05 -0.93 11.09
N ALA A 157 15.07 -0.35 11.71
CA ALA A 157 16.38 -0.96 11.91
C ALA A 157 16.83 -0.72 13.35
N GLY A 158 16.66 -1.73 14.20
CA GLY A 158 16.90 -1.62 15.64
C GLY A 158 15.97 -0.59 16.29
N GLY A 159 16.55 0.49 16.79
CA GLY A 159 15.82 1.62 17.38
C GLY A 159 15.42 2.70 16.36
N VAL A 160 15.97 2.69 15.14
CA VAL A 160 15.69 3.71 14.13
C VAL A 160 14.44 3.33 13.35
N VAL A 161 13.54 4.29 13.15
CA VAL A 161 12.35 4.15 12.31
C VAL A 161 12.28 5.25 11.26
N GLU A 162 11.82 4.88 10.07
CA GLU A 162 11.68 5.77 8.92
C GLU A 162 10.31 5.56 8.26
N SER A 163 9.77 6.63 7.68
CA SER A 163 8.58 6.61 6.82
C SER A 163 8.85 7.48 5.60
N GLY A 164 8.37 7.05 4.44
CA GLY A 164 8.71 7.66 3.15
C GLY A 164 7.48 8.11 2.38
N PRO A 165 6.76 9.17 2.82
CA PRO A 165 5.56 9.64 2.13
C PRO A 165 5.86 10.13 0.72
N ILE A 166 5.01 9.73 -0.23
CA ILE A 166 5.09 10.13 -1.64
C ILE A 166 3.88 11.01 -2.00
N LYS A 167 4.14 12.12 -2.70
CA LYS A 167 3.12 12.98 -3.33
C LYS A 167 3.57 13.45 -4.70
N GLY A 168 2.64 13.81 -5.57
CA GLY A 168 2.95 14.14 -6.96
C GLY A 168 3.48 12.95 -7.78
N THR A 169 3.01 12.83 -9.01
CA THR A 169 3.57 11.88 -9.96
C THR A 169 3.54 12.50 -11.34
N GLY A 170 4.73 12.72 -11.90
CA GLY A 170 4.94 13.29 -13.22
C GLY A 170 5.57 12.29 -14.18
N ARG A 171 5.49 12.54 -15.48
CA ARG A 171 6.42 11.86 -16.43
C ARG A 171 7.80 12.47 -16.33
N THR A 172 7.84 13.77 -16.05
CA THR A 172 9.03 14.59 -15.88
C THR A 172 8.89 15.48 -14.65
N GLU A 173 10.00 16.05 -14.19
CA GLU A 173 10.00 16.98 -13.04
C GLU A 173 9.10 18.20 -13.28
N ALA A 174 8.96 18.63 -14.53
CA ALA A 174 8.11 19.77 -14.92
C ALA A 174 6.61 19.50 -14.76
N ASP A 175 6.20 18.23 -14.64
CA ASP A 175 4.80 17.86 -14.41
C ASP A 175 4.42 17.93 -12.92
N LEU A 176 5.39 18.16 -12.02
CA LEU A 176 5.14 18.34 -10.58
C LEU A 176 4.66 19.77 -10.33
N LEU A 177 3.51 19.88 -9.68
CA LEU A 177 2.81 21.14 -9.45
C LEU A 177 3.08 21.66 -8.03
N GLU A 178 2.93 22.97 -7.82
CA GLU A 178 3.05 23.58 -6.48
C GLU A 178 2.14 22.92 -5.44
N LYS A 179 0.94 22.46 -5.87
CA LYS A 179 0.02 21.67 -5.04
C LYS A 179 0.69 20.39 -4.51
N ASP A 180 1.48 19.70 -5.33
CA ASP A 180 2.13 18.44 -4.94
C ASP A 180 3.15 18.65 -3.81
N TYR A 181 3.89 19.77 -3.85
CA TYR A 181 4.82 20.17 -2.78
C TYR A 181 4.08 20.52 -1.49
N ALA A 182 3.00 21.30 -1.59
CA ALA A 182 2.19 21.67 -0.43
C ALA A 182 1.56 20.44 0.24
N GLU A 183 1.05 19.50 -0.56
CA GLU A 183 0.50 18.24 -0.07
C GLU A 183 1.60 17.39 0.59
N ASN A 184 2.78 17.28 -0.02
CA ASN A 184 3.89 16.53 0.56
C ASN A 184 4.29 17.09 1.93
N VAL A 185 4.48 18.40 2.05
CA VAL A 185 4.83 19.07 3.32
C VAL A 185 3.77 18.80 4.39
N MET A 186 2.49 18.87 4.04
CA MET A 186 1.39 18.58 4.97
C MET A 186 1.43 17.13 5.47
N ILE A 187 1.67 16.16 4.59
CA ILE A 187 1.78 14.75 4.98
C ILE A 187 3.05 14.48 5.78
N VAL A 188 4.18 15.11 5.44
CA VAL A 188 5.41 15.05 6.24
C VAL A 188 5.15 15.53 7.66
N ASP A 189 4.43 16.64 7.84
CA ASP A 189 4.12 17.14 9.18
C ASP A 189 3.25 16.17 9.98
N LEU A 190 2.24 15.58 9.34
CA LEU A 190 1.42 14.54 9.95
C LEU A 190 2.28 13.33 10.38
N VAL A 191 3.17 12.84 9.52
CA VAL A 191 4.06 11.72 9.82
C VAL A 191 5.05 12.06 10.94
N ARG A 192 5.58 13.30 10.97
CA ARG A 192 6.41 13.78 12.08
C ARG A 192 5.66 13.76 13.40
N ASN A 193 4.41 14.24 13.40
CA ASN A 193 3.54 14.20 14.57
C ASN A 193 3.31 12.75 15.03
N ASP A 194 3.01 11.84 14.11
CA ASP A 194 2.78 10.44 14.41
C ASP A 194 4.01 9.76 15.03
N LEU A 195 5.18 9.88 14.40
CA LEU A 195 6.43 9.35 14.93
C LEU A 195 6.82 10.03 16.25
N GLY A 196 6.54 11.31 16.42
CA GLY A 196 6.80 12.06 17.66
C GLY A 196 6.10 11.48 18.89
N ARG A 197 4.99 10.73 18.71
CA ARG A 197 4.28 10.06 19.81
C ARG A 197 5.01 8.82 20.34
N VAL A 198 5.95 8.27 19.59
CA VAL A 198 6.61 6.97 19.89
C VAL A 198 8.14 7.05 19.89
N CYS A 199 8.71 8.07 19.24
CA CYS A 199 10.14 8.35 19.24
C CYS A 199 10.59 9.14 20.48
N ALA A 200 11.88 9.05 20.79
CA ALA A 200 12.55 9.87 21.78
C ALA A 200 12.47 11.36 21.41
N THR A 201 12.29 12.23 22.41
CA THR A 201 12.17 13.67 22.20
C THR A 201 13.41 14.22 21.51
N GLY A 202 13.20 15.01 20.45
CA GLY A 202 14.29 15.66 19.70
C GLY A 202 14.95 14.78 18.63
N THR A 203 14.55 13.52 18.47
CA THR A 203 15.16 12.63 17.45
C THR A 203 14.42 12.61 16.11
N VAL A 204 13.15 13.06 16.09
CA VAL A 204 12.37 13.14 14.84
C VAL A 204 12.91 14.24 13.95
N SER A 205 13.33 13.88 12.75
CA SER A 205 13.93 14.73 11.73
C SER A 205 13.37 14.41 10.34
N VAL A 206 13.60 15.32 9.39
CA VAL A 206 13.22 15.17 7.98
C VAL A 206 14.48 15.29 7.13
N PRO A 207 15.27 14.21 7.00
CA PRO A 207 16.53 14.27 6.24
C PRO A 207 16.33 14.64 4.77
N ASP A 208 15.22 14.21 4.17
CA ASP A 208 14.86 14.51 2.79
C ASP A 208 13.46 15.13 2.77
N LEU A 209 13.33 16.32 2.17
CA LEU A 209 12.05 17.02 2.02
C LEU A 209 11.83 17.38 0.56
N CYS A 210 10.76 16.85 -0.02
CA CYS A 210 10.34 17.11 -1.39
C CYS A 210 11.47 16.83 -2.41
N VAL A 211 12.19 15.73 -2.23
CA VAL A 211 13.22 15.27 -3.17
C VAL A 211 12.54 14.61 -4.36
N VAL A 212 12.98 14.95 -5.56
CA VAL A 212 12.46 14.34 -6.78
C VAL A 212 13.22 13.06 -7.08
N GLU A 213 12.53 11.92 -6.98
CA GLU A 213 13.08 10.61 -7.31
C GLU A 213 12.67 10.19 -8.73
N LYS A 214 13.64 9.67 -9.48
CA LYS A 214 13.45 9.21 -10.87
C LYS A 214 13.20 7.70 -10.88
N HIS A 215 12.08 7.29 -11.44
CA HIS A 215 11.76 5.90 -11.71
C HIS A 215 11.65 5.68 -13.23
N PRO A 216 11.70 4.43 -13.71
CA PRO A 216 11.50 4.14 -15.13
C PRO A 216 10.18 4.73 -15.66
N GLY A 217 10.27 5.80 -16.45
CA GLY A 217 9.13 6.44 -17.12
C GLY A 217 8.34 7.47 -16.29
N LEU A 218 8.76 7.79 -15.05
CA LEU A 218 8.08 8.77 -14.20
C LEU A 218 8.99 9.36 -13.11
N VAL A 219 8.51 10.39 -12.43
CA VAL A 219 9.14 10.99 -11.25
C VAL A 219 8.15 11.06 -10.07
N HIS A 220 8.67 10.96 -8.86
CA HIS A 220 7.92 11.06 -7.61
C HIS A 220 8.51 12.15 -6.71
N LEU A 221 7.67 12.89 -5.99
CA LEU A 221 8.11 13.75 -4.90
C LEU A 221 8.11 12.95 -3.61
N VAL A 222 9.30 12.65 -3.11
CA VAL A 222 9.54 11.79 -1.95
C VAL A 222 10.12 12.61 -0.81
N SER A 223 9.66 12.32 0.40
CA SER A 223 10.26 12.84 1.62
C SER A 223 10.56 11.68 2.56
N THR A 224 11.52 11.87 3.45
CA THR A 224 11.88 10.89 4.48
C THR A 224 11.65 11.54 5.84
N VAL A 225 10.85 10.89 6.70
CA VAL A 225 10.74 11.24 8.12
C VAL A 225 11.38 10.14 8.94
N ARG A 226 12.30 10.50 9.82
CA ARG A 226 13.10 9.56 10.61
C ARG A 226 13.07 9.91 12.07
N GLY A 227 13.10 8.91 12.96
CA GLY A 227 13.31 9.11 14.39
C GLY A 227 13.93 7.89 15.07
N GLU A 228 14.32 8.05 16.32
CA GLU A 228 14.73 6.95 17.20
C GLU A 228 13.59 6.62 18.16
N LEU A 229 13.13 5.38 18.16
CA LEU A 229 12.14 4.87 19.11
C LEU A 229 12.61 5.09 20.55
N ARG A 230 11.66 5.37 21.45
CA ARG A 230 11.94 5.30 22.89
C ARG A 230 12.37 3.88 23.27
N ALA A 231 13.16 3.76 24.33
CA ALA A 231 13.66 2.47 24.80
C ALA A 231 12.55 1.48 25.22
N ASP A 232 11.38 2.00 25.60
CA ASP A 232 10.18 1.24 25.98
C ASP A 232 9.20 1.02 24.81
N ALA A 233 9.53 1.50 23.61
CA ALA A 233 8.69 1.40 22.44
C ALA A 233 9.16 0.27 21.50
N GLY A 234 8.18 -0.44 20.95
CA GLY A 234 8.36 -1.47 19.93
C GLY A 234 7.30 -1.37 18.83
N TRP A 235 7.10 -2.45 18.09
CA TRP A 235 6.10 -2.52 17.01
C TRP A 235 4.66 -2.20 17.47
N PRO A 236 4.16 -2.66 18.64
CA PRO A 236 2.83 -2.28 19.12
C PRO A 236 2.64 -0.78 19.25
N GLY A 237 3.61 -0.10 19.88
CA GLY A 237 3.58 1.35 20.04
C GLY A 237 3.72 2.08 18.72
N LEU A 238 4.56 1.57 17.81
CA LEU A 238 4.78 2.15 16.49
C LEU A 238 3.53 2.07 15.62
N LEU A 239 2.87 0.91 15.56
CA LEU A 239 1.62 0.73 14.81
C LEU A 239 0.50 1.58 15.42
N ALA A 240 0.31 1.52 16.74
CA ALA A 240 -0.70 2.33 17.43
C ALA A 240 -0.52 3.84 17.21
N ALA A 241 0.73 4.31 17.11
CA ALA A 241 1.05 5.71 16.92
C ALA A 241 1.00 6.18 15.47
N THR A 242 1.05 5.30 14.47
CA THR A 242 1.20 5.73 13.06
C THR A 242 0.07 5.26 12.15
N PHE A 243 -0.74 4.28 12.57
CA PHE A 243 -1.77 3.70 11.74
C PHE A 243 -3.10 4.50 11.75
N PRO A 244 -3.84 4.53 10.62
CA PRO A 244 -3.42 4.14 9.26
C PRO A 244 -2.38 5.10 8.68
N PRO A 245 -1.64 4.70 7.62
CA PRO A 245 -0.60 5.54 7.02
C PRO A 245 -1.12 6.95 6.64
N GLY A 246 -0.33 7.98 6.95
CA GLY A 246 -0.75 9.38 6.81
C GLY A 246 -1.10 9.80 5.39
N SER A 247 -0.36 9.29 4.41
CA SER A 247 -0.49 9.65 3.00
C SER A 247 -1.79 9.19 2.33
N VAL A 248 -2.52 8.26 2.95
CA VAL A 248 -3.77 7.66 2.43
C VAL A 248 -4.98 7.91 3.33
N THR A 249 -4.83 8.81 4.30
CA THR A 249 -5.91 9.26 5.19
C THR A 249 -6.24 10.71 4.92
N GLY A 250 -5.50 11.65 5.49
CA GLY A 250 -5.79 13.08 5.43
C GLY A 250 -5.32 13.81 6.68
N ALA A 251 -5.38 15.14 6.67
CA ALA A 251 -4.87 15.98 7.74
C ALA A 251 -5.91 17.02 8.18
N PRO A 252 -6.27 17.14 9.47
CA PRO A 252 -5.89 16.26 10.58
C PRO A 252 -6.48 14.84 10.46
N LYS A 253 -5.69 13.81 10.84
CA LYS A 253 -6.03 12.39 10.62
C LYS A 253 -7.38 11.99 11.21
N SER A 254 -7.67 12.38 12.45
CA SER A 254 -8.91 11.99 13.14
C SER A 254 -10.17 12.54 12.46
N SER A 255 -10.13 13.79 11.97
CA SER A 255 -11.24 14.36 11.19
C SER A 255 -11.38 13.70 9.82
N ALA A 256 -10.26 13.49 9.12
CA ALA A 256 -10.26 12.82 7.83
C ALA A 256 -10.87 11.41 7.90
N LEU A 257 -10.50 10.61 8.91
CA LEU A 257 -11.05 9.26 9.10
C LEU A 257 -12.57 9.26 9.32
N ARG A 258 -13.12 10.23 10.08
CA ARG A 258 -14.58 10.36 10.26
C ARG A 258 -15.30 10.71 8.96
N ILE A 259 -14.70 11.56 8.14
CA ILE A 259 -15.26 11.95 6.84
C ILE A 259 -15.21 10.76 5.87
N ILE A 260 -14.11 10.01 5.85
CA ILE A 260 -13.94 8.80 5.06
C ILE A 260 -15.01 7.76 5.43
N ASP A 261 -15.17 7.46 6.71
CA ASP A 261 -16.16 6.50 7.23
C ASP A 261 -17.60 6.89 6.84
N ALA A 262 -17.91 8.18 6.75
CA ALA A 262 -19.23 8.67 6.36
C ALA A 262 -19.50 8.62 4.84
N LEU A 263 -18.46 8.54 4.00
CA LEU A 263 -18.57 8.66 2.55
C LEU A 263 -18.31 7.36 1.80
N GLU A 264 -17.47 6.48 2.34
CA GLU A 264 -17.13 5.21 1.70
C GLU A 264 -18.15 4.11 2.05
N THR A 265 -18.52 3.31 1.05
CA THR A 265 -19.57 2.28 1.17
C THR A 265 -19.03 0.86 1.29
N ALA A 266 -17.70 0.70 1.22
CA ALA A 266 -17.02 -0.58 1.31
C ALA A 266 -15.74 -0.44 2.15
N PRO A 267 -15.40 -1.45 2.98
CA PRO A 267 -14.14 -1.46 3.71
C PRO A 267 -12.97 -1.53 2.72
N ARG A 268 -11.88 -0.85 3.03
CA ARG A 268 -10.67 -0.85 2.20
C ARG A 268 -9.88 -2.16 2.37
N GLY A 269 -9.99 -2.84 3.50
CA GLY A 269 -9.22 -4.05 3.76
C GLY A 269 -7.71 -3.73 3.70
N PRO A 270 -6.86 -4.57 3.08
CA PRO A 270 -5.43 -4.29 3.01
C PRO A 270 -5.10 -3.03 2.17
N TYR A 271 -6.06 -2.53 1.37
CA TYR A 271 -5.87 -1.26 0.67
C TYR A 271 -5.82 -0.09 1.65
N CYS A 272 -4.87 0.83 1.45
CA CYS A 272 -4.50 1.89 2.40
C CYS A 272 -4.04 1.39 3.79
N GLY A 273 -3.85 0.09 3.97
CA GLY A 273 -3.31 -0.51 5.18
C GLY A 273 -1.77 -0.57 5.17
N GLY A 274 -1.21 -1.52 5.93
CA GLY A 274 0.22 -1.80 6.01
C GLY A 274 0.51 -3.25 5.61
N VAL A 275 1.36 -3.48 4.61
CA VAL A 275 1.70 -4.83 4.12
C VAL A 275 3.20 -4.97 4.05
N GLY A 276 3.76 -6.02 4.68
CA GLY A 276 5.21 -6.19 4.69
C GLY A 276 5.70 -7.29 5.62
N TRP A 277 6.91 -7.13 6.16
CA TRP A 277 7.57 -8.13 6.97
C TRP A 277 8.34 -7.54 8.16
N VAL A 278 8.59 -8.39 9.15
CA VAL A 278 9.42 -8.11 10.31
C VAL A 278 10.31 -9.32 10.60
N ASP A 279 11.62 -9.10 10.68
CA ASP A 279 12.58 -10.05 11.24
C ASP A 279 12.86 -9.62 12.68
N ALA A 280 12.17 -10.27 13.62
CA ALA A 280 12.22 -9.92 15.03
C ALA A 280 13.60 -10.24 15.64
N ASP A 281 14.26 -11.31 15.15
CA ASP A 281 15.60 -11.70 15.59
C ASP A 281 16.64 -10.64 15.22
N ARG A 282 16.52 -10.06 14.02
CA ARG A 282 17.39 -8.97 13.55
C ARG A 282 16.92 -7.58 13.96
N ARG A 283 15.72 -7.47 14.55
CA ARG A 283 15.04 -6.20 14.86
C ARG A 283 14.94 -5.28 13.65
N THR A 284 14.67 -5.86 12.48
CA THR A 284 14.45 -5.13 11.24
C THR A 284 13.06 -5.42 10.70
N GLY A 285 12.54 -4.53 9.87
CA GLY A 285 11.28 -4.79 9.18
C GLY A 285 10.87 -3.63 8.29
N GLU A 286 10.00 -3.93 7.34
CA GLU A 286 9.49 -2.97 6.36
C GLU A 286 8.02 -3.25 6.12
N LEU A 287 7.18 -2.23 6.26
CA LEU A 287 5.78 -2.21 5.88
C LEU A 287 5.60 -1.18 4.78
N ALA A 288 4.98 -1.59 3.67
CA ALA A 288 4.54 -0.72 2.61
C ALA A 288 3.15 -0.16 2.92
N VAL A 289 2.84 1.03 2.40
CA VAL A 289 1.44 1.47 2.31
C VAL A 289 0.72 0.54 1.35
N GLY A 290 -0.44 0.00 1.72
CA GLY A 290 -1.24 -0.91 0.89
C GLY A 290 -1.88 -0.23 -0.32
N ILE A 291 -1.10 0.31 -1.25
CA ILE A 291 -1.58 0.90 -2.50
C ILE A 291 -1.06 0.11 -3.68
N ARG A 292 -1.78 0.16 -4.82
CA ARG A 292 -1.53 -0.74 -5.97
C ARG A 292 -1.56 -2.21 -5.51
N THR A 293 -2.57 -2.54 -4.69
CA THR A 293 -2.68 -3.80 -3.97
C THR A 293 -3.99 -4.49 -4.36
N PHE A 294 -3.86 -5.76 -4.75
CA PHE A 294 -4.97 -6.67 -4.96
C PHE A 294 -5.12 -7.59 -3.76
N TRP A 295 -6.34 -8.00 -3.46
CA TRP A 295 -6.59 -9.06 -2.49
C TRP A 295 -7.77 -9.93 -2.86
N ILE A 296 -7.67 -11.22 -2.53
CA ILE A 296 -8.75 -12.18 -2.76
C ILE A 296 -9.62 -12.26 -1.50
N ASP A 297 -10.91 -12.01 -1.68
CA ASP A 297 -11.95 -12.27 -0.71
C ASP A 297 -12.64 -13.58 -1.08
N ARG A 298 -12.16 -14.70 -0.51
CA ARG A 298 -12.70 -16.05 -0.78
C ARG A 298 -14.15 -16.20 -0.35
N GLY A 299 -14.57 -15.48 0.70
CA GLY A 299 -15.94 -15.53 1.20
C GLY A 299 -16.92 -14.95 0.19
N ALA A 300 -16.54 -13.87 -0.48
CA ALA A 300 -17.32 -13.25 -1.56
C ALA A 300 -17.01 -13.81 -2.96
N GLY A 301 -15.94 -14.60 -3.12
CA GLY A 301 -15.52 -15.13 -4.42
C GLY A 301 -15.00 -14.06 -5.37
N VAL A 302 -14.41 -12.98 -4.86
CA VAL A 302 -13.97 -11.83 -5.65
C VAL A 302 -12.50 -11.48 -5.43
N LEU A 303 -11.87 -10.98 -6.49
CA LEU A 303 -10.65 -10.22 -6.44
C LEU A 303 -11.02 -8.75 -6.24
N ARG A 304 -10.34 -8.08 -5.31
CA ARG A 304 -10.55 -6.66 -5.00
C ARG A 304 -9.31 -5.85 -5.31
N PHE A 305 -9.53 -4.58 -5.63
CA PHE A 305 -8.48 -3.60 -5.89
C PHE A 305 -8.95 -2.20 -5.47
N GLY A 306 -8.14 -1.47 -4.72
CA GLY A 306 -8.49 -0.12 -4.27
C GLY A 306 -7.87 0.98 -5.10
N THR A 307 -8.62 2.06 -5.31
CA THR A 307 -8.13 3.29 -5.94
C THR A 307 -8.77 4.52 -5.29
N GLY A 308 -8.10 5.66 -5.33
CA GLY A 308 -8.53 6.88 -4.64
C GLY A 308 -7.63 8.07 -4.91
N ALA A 309 -8.02 9.21 -4.34
CA ALA A 309 -7.28 10.47 -4.46
C ALA A 309 -7.41 11.36 -3.22
N GLY A 310 -6.36 12.13 -2.97
CA GLY A 310 -6.30 13.14 -1.91
C GLY A 310 -7.09 14.38 -2.30
N ILE A 311 -8.24 14.58 -1.68
CA ILE A 311 -9.11 15.71 -1.98
C ILE A 311 -8.64 16.92 -1.19
N THR A 312 -8.36 18.00 -1.92
CA THR A 312 -7.93 19.30 -1.40
C THR A 312 -8.92 20.39 -1.81
N TRP A 313 -8.75 21.61 -1.33
CA TRP A 313 -9.61 22.74 -1.71
C TRP A 313 -9.72 22.93 -3.25
N GLY A 314 -8.60 22.78 -3.95
CA GLY A 314 -8.49 22.97 -5.40
C GLY A 314 -8.92 21.76 -6.23
N SER A 315 -9.41 20.69 -5.62
CA SER A 315 -9.82 19.48 -6.33
C SER A 315 -11.08 19.70 -7.18
N ASP A 316 -11.03 19.26 -8.45
CA ASP A 316 -12.17 19.21 -9.37
C ASP A 316 -12.82 17.81 -9.30
N PRO A 317 -14.11 17.68 -8.92
CA PRO A 317 -14.75 16.37 -8.77
C PRO A 317 -14.59 15.43 -9.96
N GLU A 318 -14.70 15.96 -11.18
CA GLU A 318 -14.57 15.16 -12.39
C GLU A 318 -13.12 14.77 -12.70
N GLY A 319 -12.18 15.68 -12.45
CA GLY A 319 -10.74 15.41 -12.49
C GLY A 319 -10.33 14.30 -11.54
N GLU A 320 -10.77 14.37 -10.28
CA GLU A 320 -10.46 13.38 -9.24
C GLU A 320 -11.03 11.99 -9.59
N TRP A 321 -12.25 11.92 -10.16
CA TRP A 321 -12.77 10.66 -10.69
C TRP A 321 -11.86 10.06 -11.77
N ARG A 322 -11.48 10.88 -12.77
CA ARG A 322 -10.58 10.44 -13.86
C ARG A 322 -9.22 10.00 -13.33
N GLU A 323 -8.71 10.65 -12.29
CA GLU A 323 -7.46 10.25 -11.65
C GLU A 323 -7.56 8.84 -11.05
N THR A 324 -8.67 8.51 -10.37
CA THR A 324 -8.86 7.16 -9.83
C THR A 324 -8.94 6.08 -10.92
N GLU A 325 -9.58 6.39 -12.05
CA GLU A 325 -9.63 5.51 -13.23
C GLU A 325 -8.22 5.28 -13.79
N LEU A 326 -7.45 6.36 -13.99
CA LEU A 326 -6.08 6.31 -14.51
C LEU A 326 -5.14 5.50 -13.61
N LYS A 327 -5.24 5.67 -12.28
CA LYS A 327 -4.45 4.88 -11.31
C LYS A 327 -4.77 3.39 -11.35
N ALA A 328 -6.01 3.04 -11.67
CA ALA A 328 -6.46 1.64 -11.73
C ALA A 328 -6.16 0.99 -13.09
N GLU A 329 -6.35 1.70 -14.21
CA GLU A 329 -6.34 1.18 -15.58
C GLU A 329 -5.20 0.18 -15.85
N ARG A 330 -3.95 0.59 -15.62
CA ARG A 330 -2.77 -0.25 -15.89
C ARG A 330 -2.78 -1.54 -15.06
N LEU A 331 -3.11 -1.45 -13.77
CA LEU A 331 -3.07 -2.58 -12.85
C LEU A 331 -4.22 -3.55 -13.11
N LEU A 332 -5.42 -3.04 -13.42
CA LEU A 332 -6.54 -3.87 -13.84
C LEU A 332 -6.25 -4.57 -15.17
N ALA A 333 -5.58 -3.90 -16.13
CA ALA A 333 -5.17 -4.53 -17.38
C ALA A 333 -4.17 -5.68 -17.16
N VAL A 334 -3.23 -5.51 -16.22
CA VAL A 334 -2.29 -6.59 -15.83
C VAL A 334 -3.04 -7.75 -15.19
N ALA A 335 -3.92 -7.48 -14.21
CA ALA A 335 -4.71 -8.49 -13.53
C ALA A 335 -5.70 -9.21 -14.47
N SER A 336 -6.19 -8.53 -15.50
CA SER A 336 -7.12 -9.11 -16.49
C SER A 336 -6.42 -9.77 -17.68
N GLY A 337 -5.08 -9.80 -17.68
CA GLY A 337 -4.28 -10.41 -18.76
C GLY A 337 -4.32 -9.66 -20.10
N THR A 338 -4.83 -8.43 -20.13
CA THR A 338 -4.95 -7.61 -21.35
C THR A 338 -3.77 -6.66 -21.55
N TYR A 339 -2.86 -6.58 -20.57
CA TYR A 339 -1.65 -5.75 -20.68
C TYR A 339 -0.62 -6.36 -21.64
N ALA A 340 -0.45 -5.73 -22.80
CA ALA A 340 0.72 -5.93 -23.65
C ALA A 340 1.83 -4.96 -23.20
N PRO A 341 3.01 -5.44 -22.76
CA PRO A 341 4.12 -4.54 -22.48
C PRO A 341 4.50 -3.79 -23.76
N SER A 342 4.58 -2.46 -23.67
CA SER A 342 5.13 -1.66 -24.76
C SER A 342 6.57 -2.10 -25.02
N ALA A 343 6.89 -2.43 -26.28
CA ALA A 343 8.24 -2.73 -26.72
C ALA A 343 9.17 -1.53 -26.44
N GLY A 344 9.91 -1.55 -25.33
CA GLY A 344 10.71 -0.40 -24.93
C GLY A 344 11.51 -0.52 -23.62
N SER A 345 11.75 -1.72 -23.10
CA SER A 345 12.73 -1.92 -22.03
C SER A 345 13.89 -2.76 -22.57
N PRO A 346 15.14 -2.26 -22.53
CA PRO A 346 16.29 -2.98 -23.07
C PRO A 346 16.51 -4.26 -22.27
N SER A 347 16.65 -5.36 -22.99
CA SER A 347 17.16 -6.63 -22.46
C SER A 347 18.48 -6.37 -21.75
N GLN A 348 18.53 -6.58 -20.44
CA GLN A 348 19.80 -6.65 -19.75
C GLN A 348 20.55 -7.91 -20.20
N GLY A 349 21.57 -7.68 -21.02
CA GLY A 349 22.87 -8.35 -20.98
C GLY A 349 22.93 -9.86 -21.11
N GLU A 350 23.04 -10.34 -22.35
CA GLU A 350 24.09 -11.31 -22.64
C GLU A 350 25.41 -10.53 -22.70
N THR A 351 26.35 -10.82 -21.80
CA THR A 351 27.75 -10.43 -21.98
C THR A 351 28.57 -11.70 -21.86
N GLN A 352 29.26 -12.04 -22.95
CA GLN A 352 30.43 -12.91 -22.95
C GLN A 352 31.62 -12.20 -22.27
#